data_AF-A0A8J6XZ44-F1
#
_entry.id   AF-A0A8J6XZ44-F1
#
_cell.length_a   1.000
_cell.length_b   1.000
_cell.length_c   1.000
_cell.angle_alpha   90.00
_cell.angle_beta   90.00
_cell.angle_gamma   90.00
#
_symmetry.space_group_name_H-M   'P 1'
#
loop_
_entity.id
_entity.type
_entity.pdbx_description
1 polymer ?
#
loop_
_entity_poly.entity_id
_entity_poly.type
_entity_poly.pdbx_seq_one_letter_code
_entity_poly.pdbx_strand_id
1 'polypeptide(L)'
;MKGIISFHPVDPKVFERFITPLIDGGKIQPDEYLDNAIRLRDNLHRATATIRGIEYHMDSAAPPAAEDNAPFWKKIKTRLDAMEHEVDEAASILFQKVEPELHLDGRPFFITEESARRVGELVDEFRNAEGGDQVDDLARDQLIRMDRRLAGAVDPLPGEPPSNSFNYRRELLDEMRALYDLVRTARLGGDWPDRGGQRIKAARVMERELAFRSMHIHSRVVPFWYGRDVDGLETVCRAAGVDAPDCLVPAWRVWANACSEFPAVREHLQMELASSHAVGAYVSPAEISDLLDFLNVRGARIIQEATRQGAGPACTLLLRKIRECATYAERTGSGYLEASGLIPPHMQP
;
A
#
# COMPACT_ATOMS: atom_id res chain seq x y z
N MET A 1 -9.76 -8.61 -12.47
CA MET A 1 -8.30 -8.53 -12.62
C MET A 1 -7.64 -8.77 -11.27
N LYS A 2 -7.18 -9.99 -11.00
CA LYS A 2 -6.33 -10.26 -9.83
C LYS A 2 -4.93 -9.71 -10.09
N GLY A 3 -4.52 -8.75 -9.26
CA GLY A 3 -3.20 -8.14 -9.34
C GLY A 3 -2.84 -7.43 -8.04
N ILE A 4 -1.82 -6.58 -8.11
CA ILE A 4 -1.41 -5.76 -6.97
C ILE A 4 -2.24 -4.48 -6.96
N ILE A 5 -2.98 -4.26 -5.87
CA ILE A 5 -3.76 -3.03 -5.63
C ILE A 5 -3.36 -2.43 -4.30
N SER A 6 -3.30 -1.11 -4.28
CA SER A 6 -3.05 -0.30 -3.10
C SER A 6 -4.21 0.66 -2.86
N PHE A 7 -4.50 0.92 -1.58
CA PHE A 7 -5.62 1.73 -1.11
C PHE A 7 -5.07 2.94 -0.36
N HIS A 8 -5.33 4.13 -0.90
CA HIS A 8 -4.64 5.36 -0.50
C HIS A 8 -5.59 6.35 0.17
N PRO A 9 -5.23 6.87 1.36
CA PRO A 9 -5.83 8.07 1.88
C PRO A 9 -5.23 9.29 1.14
N VAL A 10 -6.02 9.95 0.29
CA VAL A 10 -5.57 11.06 -0.56
C VAL A 10 -5.64 12.38 0.21
N ASP A 11 -4.51 12.80 0.78
CA ASP A 11 -4.38 14.09 1.48
C ASP A 11 -4.46 15.26 0.47
N PRO A 12 -5.53 16.09 0.50
CA PRO A 12 -5.69 17.22 -0.40
C PRO A 12 -4.54 18.22 -0.30
N LYS A 13 -3.95 18.40 0.88
CA LYS A 13 -2.87 19.37 1.10
C LYS A 13 -1.60 18.97 0.35
N VAL A 14 -1.33 17.68 0.22
CA VAL A 14 -0.18 17.20 -0.57
C VAL A 14 -0.39 17.52 -2.05
N PHE A 15 -1.62 17.33 -2.54
CA PHE A 15 -1.96 17.67 -3.92
C PHE A 15 -1.89 19.17 -4.17
N GLU A 16 -2.55 19.98 -3.34
CA GLU A 16 -2.60 21.43 -3.47
C GLU A 16 -1.23 22.11 -3.34
N ARG A 17 -0.38 21.66 -2.39
CA ARG A 17 0.91 22.30 -2.12
C ARG A 17 2.04 21.82 -3.02
N PHE A 18 1.98 20.58 -3.52
CA PHE A 18 3.10 19.95 -4.22
C PHE A 18 2.72 19.43 -5.61
N ILE A 19 1.77 18.52 -5.71
CA ILE A 19 1.52 17.80 -6.98
C ILE A 19 0.87 18.72 -8.02
N THR A 20 -0.21 19.42 -7.66
CA THR A 20 -0.92 20.32 -8.57
C THR A 20 -0.01 21.43 -9.09
N PRO A 21 0.79 22.14 -8.26
CA PRO A 21 1.75 23.11 -8.76
C PRO A 21 2.80 22.51 -9.71
N LEU A 22 3.31 21.30 -9.44
CA LEU A 22 4.24 20.62 -10.37
C LEU A 22 3.59 20.38 -11.74
N ILE A 23 2.34 19.92 -11.74
CA ILE A 23 1.57 19.68 -12.96
C ILE A 23 1.30 21.01 -13.67
N ASP A 24 0.89 22.06 -12.95
CA ASP A 24 0.53 23.38 -13.50
C ASP A 24 1.76 24.19 -13.96
N GLY A 25 2.98 23.64 -13.78
CA GLY A 25 4.22 24.31 -14.16
C GLY A 25 4.69 25.39 -13.17
N GLY A 26 4.10 25.41 -11.98
CA GLY A 26 4.44 26.29 -10.88
C GLY A 26 5.76 25.91 -10.18
N LYS A 27 6.18 26.79 -9.25
CA LYS A 27 7.29 26.54 -8.34
C LYS A 27 6.77 25.92 -7.05
N ILE A 28 7.52 24.97 -6.50
CA ILE A 28 7.25 24.37 -5.19
C ILE A 28 8.42 24.61 -4.24
N GLN A 29 8.13 24.58 -2.94
CA GLN A 29 9.16 24.52 -1.89
C GLN A 29 9.13 23.11 -1.29
N PRO A 30 10.02 22.19 -1.72
CA PRO A 30 9.88 20.77 -1.42
C PRO A 30 10.40 20.37 -0.03
N ASP A 31 11.06 21.26 0.72
CA ASP A 31 11.80 20.90 1.94
C ASP A 31 10.95 20.15 2.97
N GLU A 32 9.79 20.70 3.35
CA GLU A 32 8.89 20.06 4.32
C GLU A 32 8.40 18.68 3.84
N TYR A 33 8.11 18.55 2.55
CA TYR A 33 7.73 17.26 1.97
C TYR A 33 8.89 16.27 2.02
N LEU A 34 10.11 16.70 1.66
CA LEU A 34 11.29 15.83 1.61
C LEU A 34 11.65 15.35 3.01
N ASP A 35 11.60 16.23 4.00
CA ASP A 35 11.89 15.89 5.38
C ASP A 35 10.86 14.87 5.93
N ASN A 36 9.57 15.08 5.64
CA ASN A 36 8.52 14.11 5.97
C ASN A 36 8.70 12.77 5.24
N ALA A 37 9.12 12.79 3.97
CA ALA A 37 9.32 11.58 3.17
C ALA A 37 10.52 10.76 3.65
N ILE A 38 11.61 11.44 4.05
CA ILE A 38 12.79 10.80 4.65
C ILE A 38 12.40 10.18 5.99
N ARG A 39 11.72 10.93 6.86
CA ARG A 39 11.26 10.43 8.17
C ARG A 39 10.37 9.19 8.02
N LEU A 40 9.36 9.26 7.14
CA LEU A 40 8.45 8.12 6.93
C LEU A 40 9.20 6.91 6.38
N ARG A 41 10.17 7.11 5.47
CA ARG A 41 11.00 6.01 4.95
C ARG A 41 11.84 5.35 6.04
N ASP A 42 12.48 6.14 6.88
CA ASP A 42 13.32 5.62 7.98
C ASP A 42 12.45 4.85 8.99
N ASN A 43 11.26 5.37 9.30
CA ASN A 43 10.27 4.69 10.13
C ASN A 43 9.79 3.37 9.49
N LEU A 44 9.49 3.34 8.19
CA LEU A 44 9.10 2.12 7.47
C LEU A 44 10.22 1.08 7.45
N HIS A 45 11.47 1.51 7.22
CA HIS A 45 12.62 0.62 7.29
C HIS A 45 12.74 -0.02 8.68
N ARG A 46 12.58 0.78 9.75
CA ARG A 46 12.63 0.28 11.12
C ARG A 46 11.48 -0.69 11.41
N ALA A 47 10.25 -0.36 11.03
CA ALA A 47 9.09 -1.23 11.21
C ALA A 47 9.22 -2.58 10.47
N THR A 48 9.87 -2.57 9.31
CA THR A 48 10.13 -3.78 8.51
C THR A 48 11.04 -4.77 9.26
N ALA A 49 11.92 -4.30 10.16
CA ALA A 49 12.78 -5.19 10.93
C ALA A 49 11.97 -6.12 11.85
N THR A 50 10.90 -5.62 12.47
CA THR A 50 9.99 -6.45 13.28
C THR A 50 9.24 -7.46 12.42
N ILE A 51 8.76 -7.05 11.24
CA ILE A 51 8.10 -7.96 10.29
C ILE A 51 9.05 -9.11 9.91
N ARG A 52 10.31 -8.79 9.56
CA ARG A 52 11.33 -9.81 9.26
C ARG A 52 11.62 -10.74 10.42
N GLY A 53 11.63 -10.22 11.66
CA GLY A 53 11.73 -11.04 12.86
C GLY A 53 10.58 -12.05 12.96
N ILE A 54 9.34 -11.58 12.76
CA ILE A 54 8.14 -12.44 12.74
C ILE A 54 8.25 -13.51 11.65
N GLU A 55 8.58 -13.11 10.42
CA GLU A 55 8.75 -14.02 9.28
C GLU A 55 9.82 -15.07 9.58
N TYR A 56 10.96 -14.68 10.15
CA TYR A 56 12.02 -15.61 10.54
C TYR A 56 11.53 -16.66 11.53
N HIS A 57 10.75 -16.29 12.56
CA HIS A 57 10.16 -17.27 13.48
C HIS A 57 9.16 -18.19 12.79
N MET A 58 8.32 -17.65 11.91
CA MET A 58 7.34 -18.45 11.15
C MET A 58 8.05 -19.43 10.20
N ASP A 59 9.07 -18.98 9.48
CA ASP A 59 9.85 -19.82 8.56
C ASP A 59 10.68 -20.87 9.29
N SER A 60 11.27 -20.51 10.45
CA SER A 60 12.09 -21.44 11.25
C SER A 60 11.28 -22.57 11.90
N ALA A 61 9.96 -22.42 11.98
CA ALA A 61 9.05 -23.45 12.49
C ALA A 61 8.49 -24.37 11.40
N ALA A 62 8.82 -24.12 10.13
CA ALA A 62 8.58 -25.10 9.08
C ALA A 62 9.55 -26.28 9.29
N PRO A 63 9.06 -27.53 9.33
CA PRO A 63 9.94 -28.68 9.43
C PRO A 63 10.88 -28.72 8.22
N PRO A 64 12.14 -29.17 8.39
CA PRO A 64 13.10 -29.21 7.30
C PRO A 64 12.55 -30.01 6.12
N ALA A 65 12.47 -29.37 4.96
CA ALA A 65 12.02 -30.00 3.72
C ALA A 65 13.19 -30.73 3.06
N ALA A 66 12.94 -31.96 2.59
CA ALA A 66 13.96 -32.70 1.85
C ALA A 66 14.13 -32.08 0.46
N GLU A 67 15.37 -31.77 0.07
CA GLU A 67 15.67 -31.30 -1.29
C GLU A 67 15.21 -32.35 -2.33
N ASP A 68 14.56 -31.90 -3.40
CA ASP A 68 13.98 -32.79 -4.43
C ASP A 68 15.02 -33.76 -5.03
N ASN A 69 16.28 -33.32 -5.12
CA ASN A 69 17.39 -34.09 -5.70
C ASN A 69 18.33 -34.73 -4.65
N ALA A 70 17.98 -34.71 -3.36
CA ALA A 70 18.83 -35.30 -2.33
C ALA A 70 18.92 -36.85 -2.45
N PRO A 71 20.10 -37.45 -2.18
CA PRO A 71 20.24 -38.90 -2.02
C PRO A 71 19.24 -39.48 -1.01
N PHE A 72 18.78 -40.70 -1.24
CA PHE A 72 17.75 -41.37 -0.42
C PHE A 72 18.02 -41.32 1.10
N TRP A 73 19.27 -41.54 1.53
CA TRP A 73 19.65 -41.47 2.95
C TRP A 73 19.48 -40.06 3.54
N LYS A 74 19.76 -39.01 2.77
CA LYS A 74 19.49 -37.63 3.20
C LYS A 74 17.98 -37.39 3.32
N LYS A 75 17.17 -37.89 2.39
CA LYS A 75 15.69 -37.80 2.48
C LYS A 75 15.12 -38.51 3.71
N ILE A 76 15.66 -39.67 4.09
CA ILE A 76 15.29 -40.35 5.35
C ILE A 76 15.69 -39.50 6.56
N LYS A 77 16.95 -39.02 6.59
CA LYS A 77 17.43 -38.19 7.70
C LYS A 77 16.56 -36.95 7.87
N THR A 78 16.28 -36.22 6.79
CA THR A 78 15.42 -35.04 6.83
C THR A 78 14.00 -35.36 7.32
N ARG A 79 13.45 -36.54 6.99
CA ARG A 79 12.15 -36.98 7.55
C ARG A 79 12.22 -37.27 9.04
N LEU A 80 13.31 -37.84 9.54
CA LEU A 80 13.51 -38.05 10.98
C LEU A 80 13.69 -36.71 11.70
N ASP A 81 14.53 -35.83 11.16
CA ASP A 81 14.75 -34.48 11.68
C ASP A 81 13.42 -33.68 11.69
N ALA A 82 12.56 -33.86 10.69
CA ALA A 82 11.22 -33.26 10.65
C ALA A 82 10.23 -33.84 11.68
N MET A 83 10.38 -35.11 12.07
CA MET A 83 9.57 -35.72 13.13
C MET A 83 9.99 -35.27 14.53
N GLU A 84 11.28 -34.96 14.71
CA GLU A 84 11.85 -34.46 15.98
C GLU A 84 11.83 -32.92 16.06
N HIS A 85 11.37 -32.23 15.02
CA HIS A 85 11.34 -30.78 14.99
C HIS A 85 10.30 -30.23 15.97
N GLU A 86 10.77 -29.75 17.11
CA GLU A 86 9.96 -28.99 18.06
C GLU A 86 9.79 -27.56 17.55
N VAL A 87 8.53 -27.18 17.34
CA VAL A 87 8.17 -25.81 16.96
C VAL A 87 8.37 -24.91 18.18
N ASP A 88 9.20 -23.88 18.02
CA ASP A 88 9.37 -22.83 19.03
C ASP A 88 8.01 -22.24 19.45
N GLU A 89 7.86 -21.96 20.74
CA GLU A 89 6.58 -21.50 21.32
C GLU A 89 6.12 -20.19 20.65
N ALA A 90 7.06 -19.26 20.40
CA ALA A 90 6.74 -18.01 19.74
C ALA A 90 6.24 -18.23 18.31
N ALA A 91 6.89 -19.11 17.56
CA ALA A 91 6.46 -19.46 16.21
C ALA A 91 5.06 -20.09 16.17
N SER A 92 4.74 -20.98 17.13
CA SER A 92 3.38 -21.52 17.24
C SER A 92 2.34 -20.43 17.52
N ILE A 93 2.65 -19.44 18.36
CA ILE A 93 1.74 -18.32 18.63
C ILE A 93 1.56 -17.48 17.35
N LEU A 94 2.65 -17.18 16.65
CA LEU A 94 2.63 -16.38 15.42
C LEU A 94 1.78 -17.07 14.34
N PHE A 95 1.95 -18.37 14.11
CA PHE A 95 1.12 -19.12 13.14
C PHE A 95 -0.38 -19.08 13.46
N GLN A 96 -0.75 -19.02 14.74
CA GLN A 96 -2.15 -19.00 15.15
C GLN A 96 -2.77 -17.60 15.07
N LYS A 97 -1.98 -16.54 15.20
CA LYS A 97 -2.47 -15.17 15.39
C LYS A 97 -2.13 -14.21 14.25
N VAL A 98 -1.10 -14.50 13.48
CA VAL A 98 -0.67 -13.66 12.36
C VAL A 98 -1.43 -14.07 11.10
N GLU A 99 -2.14 -13.12 10.51
CA GLU A 99 -2.67 -13.20 9.15
C GLU A 99 -1.66 -12.51 8.21
N PRO A 100 -0.80 -13.24 7.46
CA PRO A 100 0.32 -12.63 6.73
C PRO A 100 -0.12 -11.53 5.75
N GLU A 101 -1.18 -11.80 4.98
CA GLU A 101 -1.72 -10.86 4.01
C GLU A 101 -2.26 -9.56 4.64
N LEU A 102 -2.54 -9.55 5.94
CA LEU A 102 -3.03 -8.37 6.65
C LEU A 102 -1.94 -7.72 7.50
N HIS A 103 -1.29 -8.50 8.37
CA HIS A 103 -0.39 -7.99 9.39
C HIS A 103 1.04 -7.75 8.89
N LEU A 104 1.51 -8.53 7.92
CA LEU A 104 2.88 -8.43 7.39
C LEU A 104 2.90 -7.62 6.09
N ASP A 105 1.98 -7.93 5.18
CA ASP A 105 1.94 -7.32 3.85
C ASP A 105 0.88 -6.22 3.69
N GLY A 106 -0.23 -6.33 4.42
CA GLY A 106 -1.47 -5.64 4.05
C GLY A 106 -1.63 -4.23 4.60
N ARG A 107 -1.06 -3.98 5.78
CA ARG A 107 -1.12 -2.72 6.52
C ARG A 107 0.17 -1.94 6.32
N PRO A 108 0.18 -0.63 6.59
CA PRO A 108 1.39 0.17 6.40
C PRO A 108 2.61 -0.27 7.24
N PHE A 109 2.35 -0.90 8.39
CA PHE A 109 3.32 -1.56 9.26
C PHE A 109 2.64 -2.65 10.08
N PHE A 110 3.41 -3.38 10.92
CA PHE A 110 2.86 -4.42 11.79
C PHE A 110 1.90 -3.84 12.83
N ILE A 111 0.61 -4.12 12.64
CA ILE A 111 -0.50 -3.74 13.52
C ILE A 111 -1.33 -4.98 13.77
N THR A 112 -1.72 -5.24 15.02
CA THR A 112 -2.50 -6.43 15.42
C THR A 112 -3.93 -6.09 15.83
N GLU A 113 -4.25 -4.79 15.85
CA GLU A 113 -5.58 -4.29 16.19
C GLU A 113 -6.66 -4.74 15.20
N GLU A 114 -7.84 -5.03 15.74
CA GLU A 114 -8.98 -5.47 14.93
C GLU A 114 -9.88 -4.32 14.48
N SER A 115 -9.94 -3.26 15.28
CA SER A 115 -10.78 -2.10 15.02
C SER A 115 -10.15 -1.17 13.99
N ALA A 116 -10.86 -0.89 12.90
CA ALA A 116 -10.43 0.07 11.88
C ALA A 116 -10.09 1.46 12.46
N ARG A 117 -10.83 1.89 13.50
CA ARG A 117 -10.54 3.15 14.21
C ARG A 117 -9.18 3.11 14.89
N ARG A 118 -8.88 2.04 15.63
CA ARG A 118 -7.60 1.92 16.34
C ARG A 118 -6.43 1.71 15.38
N VAL A 119 -6.64 0.97 14.29
CA VAL A 119 -5.66 0.89 13.19
C VAL A 119 -5.35 2.29 12.65
N GLY A 120 -6.37 3.11 12.37
CA GLY A 120 -6.17 4.49 11.92
C GLY A 120 -5.40 5.37 12.92
N GLU A 121 -5.67 5.23 14.22
CA GLU A 121 -4.91 5.92 15.27
C GLU A 121 -3.43 5.50 15.27
N LEU A 122 -3.14 4.21 15.18
CA LEU A 122 -1.78 3.69 15.14
C LEU A 122 -1.02 4.11 13.88
N VAL A 123 -1.69 4.18 12.72
CA VAL A 123 -1.09 4.70 11.48
C VAL A 123 -0.76 6.19 11.61
N ASP A 124 -1.58 6.96 12.30
CA ASP A 124 -1.33 8.37 12.60
C ASP A 124 -0.15 8.54 13.58
N GLU A 125 -0.12 7.75 14.66
CA GLU A 125 1.01 7.70 15.61
C GLU A 125 2.31 7.34 14.88
N PHE A 126 2.31 6.32 14.02
CA PHE A 126 3.45 5.90 13.22
C PHE A 126 3.93 6.96 12.22
N ARG A 127 3.01 7.60 11.48
CA ARG A 127 3.34 8.64 10.50
C ARG A 127 4.03 9.85 11.17
N ASN A 128 3.62 10.16 12.39
CA ASN A 128 4.11 11.31 13.14
C ASN A 128 5.26 10.95 14.10
N ALA A 129 5.72 9.70 14.12
CA ALA A 129 6.85 9.30 14.95
C ALA A 129 8.13 10.05 14.54
N GLU A 130 8.80 10.67 15.52
CA GLU A 130 9.96 11.54 15.33
C GLU A 130 11.27 10.75 15.12
N GLY A 131 11.28 9.46 15.45
CA GLY A 131 12.45 8.60 15.29
C GLY A 131 12.18 7.12 15.51
N GLY A 132 13.22 6.31 15.29
CA GLY A 132 13.13 4.84 15.31
C GLY A 132 12.67 4.24 16.64
N ASP A 133 13.04 4.83 17.78
CA ASP A 133 12.64 4.31 19.10
C ASP A 133 11.12 4.30 19.28
N GLN A 134 10.42 5.32 18.80
CA GLN A 134 8.95 5.38 18.86
C GLN A 134 8.31 4.32 17.95
N VAL A 135 8.94 4.02 16.81
CA VAL A 135 8.48 2.95 15.90
C VAL A 135 8.69 1.57 16.55
N ASP A 136 9.81 1.37 17.23
CA ASP A 136 10.10 0.13 17.95
C ASP A 136 9.11 -0.08 19.10
N ASP A 137 8.78 0.98 19.84
CA ASP A 137 7.80 0.93 20.92
C ASP A 137 6.41 0.60 20.38
N LEU A 138 5.99 1.22 19.25
CA LEU A 138 4.74 0.86 18.58
C LEU A 138 4.72 -0.62 18.20
N ALA A 139 5.77 -1.13 17.56
CA ALA A 139 5.86 -2.52 17.15
C ALA A 139 5.84 -3.49 18.34
N ARG A 140 6.59 -3.16 19.41
CA ARG A 140 6.61 -3.93 20.66
C ARG A 140 5.23 -3.96 21.31
N ASP A 141 4.52 -2.84 21.36
CA ASP A 141 3.16 -2.78 21.88
C ASP A 141 2.20 -3.68 21.11
N GLN A 142 2.35 -3.77 19.78
CA GLN A 142 1.54 -4.68 18.96
C GLN A 142 1.84 -6.16 19.24
N LEU A 143 3.11 -6.51 19.48
CA LEU A 143 3.50 -7.86 19.92
C LEU A 143 2.92 -8.18 21.30
N ILE A 144 3.04 -7.27 22.27
CA ILE A 144 2.50 -7.42 23.63
C ILE A 144 0.98 -7.66 23.60
N ARG A 145 0.26 -6.88 22.78
CA ARG A 145 -1.20 -7.00 22.63
C ARG A 145 -1.60 -8.32 21.99
N MET A 146 -0.82 -8.79 21.01
CA MET A 146 -1.05 -10.10 20.40
C MET A 146 -0.78 -11.23 21.40
N ASP A 147 0.39 -11.25 22.02
CA ASP A 147 0.74 -12.15 23.12
C ASP A 147 2.00 -11.65 23.83
N ARG A 148 1.94 -11.45 25.16
CA ARG A 148 3.05 -10.90 25.94
C ARG A 148 4.37 -11.66 25.79
N ARG A 149 4.32 -12.96 25.49
CA ARG A 149 5.52 -13.79 25.29
C ARG A 149 6.30 -13.39 24.04
N LEU A 150 5.62 -12.86 23.01
CA LEU A 150 6.26 -12.47 21.75
C LEU A 150 7.20 -11.28 21.89
N ALA A 151 6.91 -10.36 22.82
CA ALA A 151 7.65 -9.11 22.95
C ALA A 151 9.13 -9.28 23.34
N GLY A 152 9.47 -10.40 23.99
CA GLY A 152 10.86 -10.77 24.32
C GLY A 152 11.40 -11.93 23.49
N ALA A 153 10.58 -12.53 22.61
CA ALA A 153 10.96 -13.66 21.78
C ALA A 153 11.25 -13.24 20.33
N VAL A 154 10.52 -12.23 19.81
CA VAL A 154 10.70 -11.72 18.45
C VAL A 154 11.71 -10.59 18.47
N ASP A 155 12.93 -10.90 18.04
CA ASP A 155 13.96 -9.89 17.82
C ASP A 155 13.80 -9.25 16.43
N PRO A 156 13.80 -7.91 16.32
CA PRO A 156 13.80 -7.24 15.03
C PRO A 156 15.06 -7.61 14.23
N LEU A 157 14.87 -8.10 13.00
CA LEU A 157 15.96 -8.45 12.12
C LEU A 157 16.26 -7.28 11.17
N PRO A 158 17.40 -6.58 11.34
CA PRO A 158 17.76 -5.51 10.43
C PRO A 158 17.99 -6.11 9.04
N GLY A 159 17.55 -5.42 7.99
CA GLY A 159 18.05 -5.71 6.65
C GLY A 159 18.93 -4.58 6.16
N GLU A 160 19.14 -4.54 4.85
CA GLU A 160 20.00 -3.53 4.24
C GLU A 160 19.50 -2.14 4.58
N PRO A 161 20.38 -1.25 5.09
CA PRO A 161 19.99 0.09 5.41
C PRO A 161 19.50 0.78 4.14
N PRO A 162 18.51 1.68 4.26
CA PRO A 162 18.08 2.47 3.12
C PRO A 162 19.27 3.23 2.53
N SER A 163 19.23 3.51 1.22
CA SER A 163 20.17 4.46 0.61
C SER A 163 20.24 5.73 1.45
N ASN A 164 21.42 6.33 1.59
CA ASN A 164 21.57 7.49 2.47
C ASN A 164 20.54 8.60 2.15
N SER A 165 20.16 9.39 3.14
CA SER A 165 19.07 10.37 3.00
C SER A 165 19.33 11.40 1.90
N PHE A 166 20.60 11.69 1.59
CA PHE A 166 20.99 12.55 0.47
C PHE A 166 20.63 11.95 -0.90
N ASN A 167 20.92 10.67 -1.12
CA ASN A 167 20.58 9.96 -2.36
C ASN A 167 19.08 9.87 -2.54
N TYR A 168 18.34 9.51 -1.48
CA TYR A 168 16.88 9.43 -1.54
C TYR A 168 16.24 10.80 -1.77
N ARG A 169 16.75 11.85 -1.13
CA ARG A 169 16.31 13.23 -1.39
C ARG A 169 16.49 13.60 -2.86
N ARG A 170 17.63 13.23 -3.46
CA ARG A 170 17.90 13.46 -4.89
C ARG A 170 16.93 12.66 -5.77
N GLU A 171 16.70 11.38 -5.46
CA GLU A 171 15.76 10.52 -6.19
C GLU A 171 14.34 11.12 -6.20
N LEU A 172 13.84 11.60 -5.05
CA LEU A 172 12.54 12.26 -4.96
C LEU A 172 12.47 13.56 -5.77
N LEU A 173 13.53 14.37 -5.73
CA LEU A 173 13.62 15.58 -6.54
C LEU A 173 13.63 15.26 -8.04
N ASP A 174 14.33 14.21 -8.44
CA ASP A 174 14.36 13.74 -9.83
C ASP A 174 12.98 13.20 -10.27
N GLU A 175 12.25 12.51 -9.39
CA GLU A 175 10.86 12.08 -9.65
C GLU A 175 9.92 13.28 -9.85
N MET A 176 9.98 14.28 -8.96
CA MET A 176 9.18 15.51 -9.08
C MET A 176 9.52 16.27 -10.36
N ARG A 177 10.81 16.38 -10.67
CA ARG A 177 11.29 17.01 -11.90
C ARG A 177 10.81 16.26 -13.13
N ALA A 178 10.85 14.93 -13.12
CA ALA A 178 10.36 14.12 -14.24
C ALA A 178 8.86 14.35 -14.49
N LEU A 179 8.05 14.47 -13.44
CA LEU A 179 6.62 14.82 -13.57
C LEU A 179 6.45 16.22 -14.18
N TYR A 180 7.15 17.22 -13.64
CA TYR A 180 7.12 18.60 -14.16
C TYR A 180 7.55 18.66 -15.64
N ASP A 181 8.69 18.06 -15.97
CA ASP A 181 9.27 18.08 -17.31
C ASP A 181 8.39 17.30 -18.30
N LEU A 182 7.73 16.21 -17.88
CA LEU A 182 6.76 15.48 -18.71
C LEU A 182 5.58 16.38 -19.08
N VAL A 183 4.94 17.03 -18.11
CA VAL A 183 3.77 17.88 -18.37
C VAL A 183 4.18 19.10 -19.21
N ARG A 184 5.31 19.75 -18.89
CA ARG A 184 5.84 20.85 -19.70
C ARG A 184 6.11 20.41 -21.14
N THR A 185 6.71 19.24 -21.35
CA THR A 185 6.99 18.71 -22.69
C THR A 185 5.69 18.40 -23.44
N ALA A 186 4.66 17.90 -22.75
CA ALA A 186 3.34 17.69 -23.33
C ALA A 186 2.70 19.00 -23.80
N ARG A 187 2.77 20.07 -23.00
CA ARG A 187 2.29 21.42 -23.39
C ARG A 187 2.98 21.95 -24.65
N LEU A 188 4.27 21.65 -24.80
CA LEU A 188 5.08 22.08 -25.94
C LEU A 188 4.96 21.15 -27.16
N GLY A 189 4.16 20.08 -27.10
CA GLY A 189 4.00 19.11 -28.19
C GLY A 189 5.23 18.23 -28.46
N GLY A 190 6.15 18.17 -27.49
CA GLY A 190 7.40 17.43 -27.59
C GLY A 190 7.25 15.92 -27.40
N ASP A 191 8.38 15.22 -27.53
CA ASP A 191 8.45 13.78 -27.35
C ASP A 191 9.11 13.43 -26.01
N TRP A 192 8.66 12.34 -25.40
CA TRP A 192 9.12 11.81 -24.11
C TRP A 192 9.41 10.31 -24.22
N PRO A 193 10.43 9.77 -23.53
CA PRO A 193 10.67 8.33 -23.50
C PRO A 193 9.54 7.63 -22.72
N ASP A 194 8.91 6.64 -23.34
CA ASP A 194 8.07 5.70 -22.63
C ASP A 194 8.91 4.72 -21.78
N ARG A 195 8.24 3.76 -21.14
CA ARG A 195 8.92 2.76 -20.30
C ARG A 195 9.82 1.79 -21.06
N GLY A 196 9.57 1.60 -22.35
CA GLY A 196 10.44 0.85 -23.24
C GLY A 196 11.64 1.66 -23.73
N GLY A 197 11.74 2.94 -23.33
CA GLY A 197 12.74 3.89 -23.81
C GLY A 197 12.42 4.47 -25.19
N GLN A 198 11.31 4.09 -25.81
CA GLN A 198 10.90 4.63 -27.11
C GLN A 198 10.39 6.06 -26.92
N ARG A 199 10.90 7.00 -27.71
CA ARG A 199 10.40 8.37 -27.71
C ARG A 199 9.06 8.43 -28.44
N ILE A 200 8.00 8.77 -27.71
CA ILE A 200 6.65 9.01 -28.24
C ILE A 200 6.16 10.39 -27.79
N LYS A 201 4.98 10.84 -28.24
CA LYS A 201 4.46 12.14 -27.81
C LYS A 201 4.27 12.19 -26.29
N ALA A 202 4.78 13.23 -25.66
CA ALA A 202 4.71 13.39 -24.20
C ALA A 202 3.26 13.35 -23.68
N ALA A 203 2.30 13.92 -24.43
CA ALA A 203 0.87 13.83 -24.11
C ALA A 203 0.38 12.36 -24.00
N ARG A 204 0.85 11.46 -24.88
CA ARG A 204 0.50 10.03 -24.85
C ARG A 204 1.12 9.30 -23.66
N VAL A 205 2.31 9.69 -23.23
CA VAL A 205 2.91 9.14 -22.00
C VAL A 205 2.11 9.62 -20.78
N MET A 206 1.79 10.92 -20.75
CA MET A 206 1.07 11.55 -19.65
C MET A 206 -0.35 10.99 -19.47
N GLU A 207 -1.06 10.62 -20.54
CA GLU A 207 -2.34 9.88 -20.49
C GLU A 207 -2.28 8.66 -19.55
N ARG A 208 -1.13 7.99 -19.49
CA ARG A 208 -0.94 6.73 -18.74
C ARG A 208 -0.19 6.92 -17.43
N GLU A 209 0.69 7.92 -17.36
CA GLU A 209 1.64 8.04 -16.26
C GLU A 209 1.34 9.17 -15.29
N LEU A 210 0.52 10.16 -15.65
CA LEU A 210 0.31 11.35 -14.81
C LEU A 210 -0.17 10.96 -13.41
N ALA A 211 -1.32 10.29 -13.32
CA ALA A 211 -1.92 9.93 -12.05
C ALA A 211 -1.06 8.93 -11.27
N PHE A 212 -0.49 7.93 -11.95
CA PHE A 212 0.39 6.96 -11.30
C PHE A 212 1.62 7.63 -10.68
N ARG A 213 2.31 8.52 -11.41
CA ARG A 213 3.46 9.26 -10.89
C ARG A 213 3.08 10.22 -9.77
N SER A 214 1.93 10.89 -9.87
CA SER A 214 1.39 11.71 -8.78
C SER A 214 1.16 10.89 -7.51
N MET A 215 0.53 9.71 -7.64
CA MET A 215 0.28 8.82 -6.50
C MET A 215 1.58 8.21 -5.96
N HIS A 216 2.56 7.93 -6.81
CA HIS A 216 3.88 7.49 -6.37
C HIS A 216 4.55 8.54 -5.47
N ILE A 217 4.56 9.80 -5.88
CA ILE A 217 5.06 10.93 -5.08
C ILE A 217 4.23 11.04 -3.78
N HIS A 218 2.90 11.09 -3.86
CA HIS A 218 2.02 11.16 -2.68
C HIS A 218 2.31 10.06 -1.65
N SER A 219 2.51 8.82 -2.11
CA SER A 219 2.77 7.66 -1.25
C SER A 219 4.09 7.71 -0.47
N ARG A 220 4.98 8.66 -0.77
CA ARG A 220 6.24 8.84 -0.04
C ARG A 220 6.05 9.54 1.30
N VAL A 221 4.92 10.23 1.51
CA VAL A 221 4.60 10.96 2.75
C VAL A 221 3.30 10.50 3.40
N VAL A 222 2.52 9.65 2.72
CA VAL A 222 1.27 9.11 3.24
C VAL A 222 1.29 7.58 3.18
N PRO A 223 1.15 6.89 4.33
CA PRO A 223 1.07 5.43 4.36
C PRO A 223 -0.22 4.91 3.70
N PHE A 224 -0.17 3.71 3.14
CA PHE A 224 -1.29 3.11 2.40
C PHE A 224 -1.39 1.60 2.65
N TRP A 225 -2.56 1.02 2.34
CA TRP A 225 -2.82 -0.41 2.47
C TRP A 225 -2.58 -1.11 1.15
N TYR A 226 -2.27 -2.40 1.22
CA TYR A 226 -1.79 -3.17 0.08
C TYR A 226 -2.47 -4.53 -0.02
N GLY A 227 -2.78 -4.99 -1.23
CA GLY A 227 -3.34 -6.31 -1.51
C GLY A 227 -2.68 -6.96 -2.72
N ARG A 228 -2.43 -8.27 -2.61
CA ARG A 228 -1.96 -9.13 -3.71
C ARG A 228 -3.13 -9.94 -4.26
N ASP A 229 -3.13 -10.15 -5.57
CA ASP A 229 -4.13 -10.96 -6.28
C ASP A 229 -5.59 -10.57 -5.98
N VAL A 230 -5.81 -9.28 -5.76
CA VAL A 230 -7.11 -8.67 -5.46
C VAL A 230 -7.63 -7.84 -6.63
N ASP A 231 -8.93 -7.57 -6.57
CA ASP A 231 -9.68 -6.70 -7.47
C ASP A 231 -10.08 -5.39 -6.75
N GLY A 232 -10.33 -4.32 -7.50
CA GLY A 232 -10.79 -3.04 -6.96
C GLY A 232 -12.25 -3.09 -6.49
N LEU A 233 -12.68 -2.14 -5.66
CA LEU A 233 -14.00 -2.17 -5.01
C LEU A 233 -15.15 -2.27 -6.02
N GLU A 234 -15.10 -1.50 -7.11
CA GLU A 234 -16.07 -1.52 -8.20
C GLU A 234 -16.24 -2.93 -8.79
N THR A 235 -15.13 -3.61 -9.05
CA THR A 235 -15.13 -4.95 -9.64
C THR A 235 -15.71 -5.98 -8.68
N VAL A 236 -15.38 -5.87 -7.40
CA VAL A 236 -15.88 -6.77 -6.36
C VAL A 236 -17.38 -6.57 -6.12
N CYS A 237 -17.87 -5.33 -6.11
CA CYS A 237 -19.30 -5.03 -6.01
C CYS A 237 -20.07 -5.64 -7.18
N ARG A 238 -19.60 -5.38 -8.41
CA ARG A 238 -20.19 -5.93 -9.64
C ARG A 238 -20.22 -7.46 -9.64
N ALA A 239 -19.12 -8.11 -9.24
CA ALA A 239 -19.05 -9.58 -9.16
C ALA A 239 -20.01 -10.18 -8.11
N ALA A 240 -20.34 -9.41 -7.06
CA ALA A 240 -21.31 -9.78 -6.04
C ALA A 240 -22.76 -9.41 -6.40
N GLY A 241 -23.01 -8.78 -7.56
CA GLY A 241 -24.34 -8.26 -7.92
C GLY A 241 -24.85 -7.20 -6.93
N VAL A 242 -23.93 -6.39 -6.41
CA VAL A 242 -24.21 -5.24 -5.55
C VAL A 242 -23.75 -4.01 -6.31
N ASP A 243 -24.60 -2.99 -6.42
CA ASP A 243 -24.19 -1.71 -7.00
C ASP A 243 -23.13 -1.07 -6.10
N ALA A 244 -22.06 -0.55 -6.71
CA ALA A 244 -21.06 0.23 -6.00
C ALA A 244 -21.69 1.50 -5.40
N PRO A 245 -21.10 2.08 -4.32
CA PRO A 245 -21.68 3.26 -3.70
C PRO A 245 -21.59 4.46 -4.63
N ASP A 246 -22.62 5.32 -4.63
CA ASP A 246 -22.69 6.51 -5.50
C ASP A 246 -21.54 7.51 -5.25
N CYS A 247 -20.92 7.49 -4.06
CA CYS A 247 -19.76 8.30 -3.73
C CYS A 247 -18.47 7.82 -4.41
N LEU A 248 -18.44 6.58 -4.92
CA LEU A 248 -17.33 6.05 -5.69
C LEU A 248 -17.40 6.60 -7.11
N VAL A 249 -16.44 7.45 -7.44
CA VAL A 249 -16.43 8.18 -8.72
C VAL A 249 -15.11 7.98 -9.46
N PRO A 250 -15.07 8.24 -10.77
CA PRO A 250 -13.82 8.17 -11.52
C PRO A 250 -12.76 9.14 -10.96
N ALA A 251 -11.50 8.71 -10.94
CA ALA A 251 -10.43 9.42 -10.23
C ALA A 251 -9.99 10.75 -10.87
N TRP A 252 -10.46 11.09 -12.08
CA TRP A 252 -10.13 12.35 -12.75
C TRP A 252 -10.44 13.59 -11.91
N ARG A 253 -11.34 13.50 -10.92
CA ARG A 253 -11.67 14.60 -10.00
C ARG A 253 -10.45 15.13 -9.23
N VAL A 254 -9.52 14.25 -8.87
CA VAL A 254 -8.27 14.63 -8.19
C VAL A 254 -7.36 15.47 -9.12
N TRP A 255 -7.44 15.22 -10.43
CA TRP A 255 -6.63 15.87 -11.46
C TRP A 255 -7.50 16.75 -12.39
N ALA A 256 -8.55 17.40 -11.87
CA ALA A 256 -9.53 18.10 -12.70
C ALA A 256 -8.92 19.18 -13.61
N ASN A 257 -7.95 19.95 -13.09
CA ASN A 257 -7.24 20.97 -13.88
C ASN A 257 -6.46 20.34 -15.03
N ALA A 258 -5.66 19.30 -14.74
CA ALA A 258 -4.88 18.59 -15.74
C ALA A 258 -5.79 17.93 -16.79
N CYS A 259 -6.94 17.39 -16.39
CA CYS A 259 -7.90 16.79 -17.31
C CYS A 259 -8.62 17.83 -18.18
N SER A 260 -8.74 19.08 -17.71
CA SER A 260 -9.30 20.17 -18.51
C SER A 260 -8.33 20.61 -19.60
N GLU A 261 -7.03 20.63 -19.27
CA GLU A 261 -5.97 20.92 -20.24
C GLU A 261 -5.70 19.74 -21.19
N PHE A 262 -5.78 18.51 -20.67
CA PHE A 262 -5.47 17.27 -21.38
C PHE A 262 -6.63 16.26 -21.25
N PRO A 263 -7.69 16.40 -22.07
CA PRO A 263 -8.90 15.58 -21.94
C PRO A 263 -8.66 14.06 -22.05
N ALA A 264 -7.67 13.62 -22.82
CA ALA A 264 -7.34 12.20 -22.96
C ALA A 264 -6.85 11.55 -21.65
N VAL A 265 -6.33 12.33 -20.70
CA VAL A 265 -6.00 11.84 -19.35
C VAL A 265 -7.27 11.36 -18.64
N ARG A 266 -8.38 12.10 -18.79
CA ARG A 266 -9.67 11.76 -18.17
C ARG A 266 -10.18 10.39 -18.58
N GLU A 267 -9.95 10.00 -19.84
CA GLU A 267 -10.37 8.72 -20.39
C GLU A 267 -9.68 7.52 -19.70
N HIS A 268 -8.50 7.74 -19.10
CA HIS A 268 -7.72 6.71 -18.41
C HIS A 268 -7.99 6.64 -16.90
N LEU A 269 -8.72 7.62 -16.34
CA LEU A 269 -8.99 7.73 -14.90
C LEU A 269 -10.43 7.33 -14.58
N GLN A 270 -10.71 6.04 -14.80
CA GLN A 270 -12.02 5.42 -14.62
C GLN A 270 -12.23 4.94 -13.17
N MET A 271 -13.40 4.37 -12.87
CA MET A 271 -13.65 3.70 -11.58
C MET A 271 -12.90 2.38 -11.51
N GLU A 272 -13.01 1.53 -12.54
CA GLU A 272 -12.35 0.23 -12.61
C GLU A 272 -10.88 0.36 -13.05
N LEU A 273 -9.99 -0.37 -12.37
CA LEU A 273 -8.55 -0.38 -12.66
C LEU A 273 -8.28 -1.24 -13.91
N ALA A 274 -7.90 -0.59 -15.02
CA ALA A 274 -7.76 -1.25 -16.32
C ALA A 274 -6.33 -1.76 -16.65
N SER A 275 -5.33 -1.44 -15.83
CA SER A 275 -3.93 -1.85 -16.09
C SER A 275 -3.11 -1.91 -14.80
N SER A 276 -1.90 -2.47 -14.88
CA SER A 276 -0.97 -2.57 -13.74
C SER A 276 -0.48 -1.22 -13.20
N HIS A 277 -0.81 -0.11 -13.84
CA HIS A 277 -0.45 1.25 -13.41
C HIS A 277 -1.67 2.19 -13.45
N ALA A 278 -2.88 1.62 -13.38
CA ALA A 278 -4.10 2.38 -13.34
C ALA A 278 -4.32 3.01 -11.96
N VAL A 279 -5.03 4.14 -11.98
CA VAL A 279 -5.47 4.88 -10.79
C VAL A 279 -6.96 5.17 -10.97
N GLY A 280 -7.78 4.80 -9.97
CA GLY A 280 -9.23 4.78 -10.09
C GLY A 280 -9.95 4.81 -8.74
N ALA A 281 -11.27 4.64 -8.78
CA ALA A 281 -12.12 4.46 -7.61
C ALA A 281 -11.89 5.52 -6.50
N TYR A 282 -12.19 6.79 -6.83
CA TYR A 282 -12.00 7.92 -5.90
C TYR A 282 -13.26 8.19 -5.08
N VAL A 283 -13.07 8.53 -3.79
CA VAL A 283 -14.09 9.11 -2.92
C VAL A 283 -13.54 10.39 -2.31
N SER A 284 -14.30 11.48 -2.36
CA SER A 284 -13.86 12.78 -1.83
C SER A 284 -13.86 12.79 -0.30
N PRO A 285 -13.07 13.65 0.36
CA PRO A 285 -13.08 13.76 1.83
C PRO A 285 -14.48 13.98 2.43
N ALA A 286 -15.35 14.69 1.71
CA ALA A 286 -16.70 14.99 2.16
C ALA A 286 -17.67 13.79 2.09
N GLU A 287 -17.30 12.73 1.36
CA GLU A 287 -18.17 11.57 1.09
C GLU A 287 -17.58 10.26 1.67
N ILE A 288 -16.50 10.33 2.47
CA ILE A 288 -15.89 9.15 3.08
C ILE A 288 -16.85 8.44 4.04
N SER A 289 -17.68 9.20 4.77
CA SER A 289 -18.70 8.63 5.64
C SER A 289 -19.65 7.72 4.86
N ASP A 290 -20.01 8.11 3.63
CA ASP A 290 -20.92 7.34 2.77
C ASP A 290 -20.28 6.03 2.30
N LEU A 291 -18.96 6.04 2.04
CA LEU A 291 -18.21 4.82 1.74
C LEU A 291 -18.18 3.89 2.97
N LEU A 292 -17.95 4.41 4.17
CA LEU A 292 -17.94 3.63 5.39
C LEU A 292 -19.32 3.02 5.68
N ASP A 293 -20.39 3.79 5.53
CA ASP A 293 -21.77 3.33 5.67
C ASP A 293 -22.08 2.23 4.66
N PHE A 294 -21.67 2.39 3.39
CA PHE A 294 -21.78 1.36 2.38
C PHE A 294 -21.07 0.06 2.81
N LEU A 295 -19.82 0.14 3.25
CA LEU A 295 -19.04 -1.03 3.67
C LEU A 295 -19.65 -1.72 4.89
N ASN A 296 -20.32 -0.98 5.78
CA ASN A 296 -21.01 -1.52 6.94
C ASN A 296 -22.33 -2.20 6.56
N VAL A 297 -23.12 -1.58 5.68
CA VAL A 297 -24.46 -2.08 5.30
C VAL A 297 -24.39 -3.20 4.27
N ARG A 298 -23.49 -3.10 3.28
CA ARG A 298 -23.42 -4.01 2.12
C ARG A 298 -22.25 -4.99 2.19
N GLY A 299 -21.22 -4.72 3.00
CA GLY A 299 -20.00 -5.54 3.05
C GLY A 299 -20.27 -7.03 3.33
N ALA A 300 -21.16 -7.33 4.28
CA ALA A 300 -21.51 -8.72 4.61
C ALA A 300 -22.13 -9.47 3.42
N ARG A 301 -22.96 -8.80 2.62
CA ARG A 301 -23.55 -9.38 1.41
C ARG A 301 -22.50 -9.64 0.33
N ILE A 302 -21.59 -8.69 0.11
CA ILE A 302 -20.48 -8.83 -0.83
C ILE A 302 -19.62 -10.05 -0.46
N ILE A 303 -19.25 -10.18 0.82
CA ILE A 303 -18.48 -11.33 1.35
C ILE A 303 -19.25 -12.64 1.17
N GLN A 304 -20.55 -12.64 1.45
CA GLN A 304 -21.38 -13.84 1.30
C GLN A 304 -21.38 -14.33 -0.16
N GLU A 305 -21.51 -13.43 -1.13
CA GLU A 305 -21.47 -13.82 -2.53
C GLU A 305 -20.08 -14.26 -2.99
N ALA A 306 -19.03 -13.57 -2.57
CA ALA A 306 -17.66 -14.01 -2.82
C ALA A 306 -17.40 -15.40 -2.22
N THR A 307 -17.95 -15.69 -1.03
CA THR A 307 -17.86 -17.01 -0.39
C THR A 307 -18.50 -18.10 -1.23
N ARG A 308 -19.66 -17.85 -1.84
CA ARG A 308 -20.31 -18.82 -2.75
C ARG A 308 -19.47 -19.13 -3.98
N GLN A 309 -18.59 -18.20 -4.37
CA GLN A 309 -17.65 -18.33 -5.50
C GLN A 309 -16.25 -18.83 -5.07
N GLY A 310 -16.06 -19.20 -3.79
CA GLY A 310 -14.78 -19.67 -3.26
C GLY A 310 -13.75 -18.57 -2.99
N ALA A 311 -14.15 -17.29 -3.02
CA ALA A 311 -13.30 -16.12 -2.81
C ALA A 311 -13.58 -15.38 -1.48
N GLY A 312 -14.34 -15.99 -0.57
CA GLY A 312 -14.79 -15.39 0.69
C GLY A 312 -13.68 -14.81 1.56
N PRO A 313 -12.63 -15.59 1.92
CA PRO A 313 -11.53 -15.10 2.76
C PRO A 313 -10.79 -13.90 2.13
N ALA A 314 -10.42 -14.00 0.86
CA ALA A 314 -9.74 -12.91 0.13
C ALA A 314 -10.61 -11.64 0.05
N CYS A 315 -11.91 -11.79 -0.22
CA CYS A 315 -12.85 -10.66 -0.22
C CYS A 315 -13.02 -10.04 1.17
N THR A 316 -13.02 -10.86 2.23
CA THR A 316 -13.10 -10.38 3.62
C THR A 316 -11.90 -9.52 3.97
N LEU A 317 -10.69 -10.01 3.66
CA LEU A 317 -9.44 -9.28 3.87
C LEU A 317 -9.39 -7.99 3.07
N LEU A 318 -9.79 -8.03 1.79
CA LEU A 318 -9.86 -6.86 0.93
C LEU A 318 -10.76 -5.76 1.52
N LEU A 319 -12.02 -6.09 1.83
CA LEU A 319 -12.96 -5.09 2.36
C LEU A 319 -12.53 -4.58 3.74
N ARG A 320 -11.81 -5.39 4.52
CA ARG A 320 -11.19 -4.95 5.77
C ARG A 320 -10.13 -3.87 5.53
N LYS A 321 -9.21 -4.08 4.58
CA LYS A 321 -8.18 -3.08 4.21
C LYS A 321 -8.79 -1.79 3.68
N ILE A 322 -9.81 -1.90 2.82
CA ILE A 322 -10.54 -0.73 2.30
C ILE A 322 -11.19 0.04 3.45
N ARG A 323 -11.85 -0.65 4.38
CA ARG A 323 -12.47 -0.02 5.56
C ARG A 323 -11.44 0.65 6.46
N GLU A 324 -10.31 -0.01 6.75
CA GLU A 324 -9.21 0.57 7.54
C GLU A 324 -8.65 1.84 6.89
N CYS A 325 -8.43 1.80 5.57
CA CYS A 325 -7.98 2.96 4.79
C CYS A 325 -9.01 4.11 4.82
N ALA A 326 -10.29 3.82 4.57
CA ALA A 326 -11.36 4.81 4.61
C ALA A 326 -11.56 5.41 6.01
N THR A 327 -11.44 4.62 7.08
CA THR A 327 -11.51 5.13 8.46
C THR A 327 -10.33 6.07 8.77
N TYR A 328 -9.13 5.75 8.29
CA TYR A 328 -7.99 6.66 8.42
C TYR A 328 -8.16 7.94 7.57
N ALA A 329 -8.73 7.81 6.37
CA ALA A 329 -9.05 8.95 5.51
C ALA A 329 -10.06 9.90 6.18
N GLU A 330 -11.14 9.37 6.75
CA GLU A 330 -12.15 10.14 7.51
C GLU A 330 -11.49 10.91 8.66
N ARG A 331 -10.69 10.22 9.47
CA ARG A 331 -9.98 10.81 10.62
C ARG A 331 -9.09 11.98 10.21
N THR A 332 -8.45 11.91 9.05
CA THR A 332 -7.45 12.89 8.60
C THR A 332 -8.01 13.95 7.66
N GLY A 333 -9.30 13.89 7.32
CA GLY A 333 -9.90 14.75 6.30
C GLY A 333 -9.34 14.50 4.90
N SER A 334 -8.90 13.26 4.63
CA SER A 334 -8.39 12.82 3.33
C SER A 334 -9.48 12.17 2.48
N GLY A 335 -9.27 12.08 1.17
CA GLY A 335 -10.08 11.25 0.28
C GLY A 335 -9.64 9.78 0.30
N TYR A 336 -10.28 8.93 -0.49
CA TYR A 336 -9.90 7.54 -0.73
C TYR A 336 -9.66 7.32 -2.22
N LEU A 337 -8.69 6.49 -2.58
CA LEU A 337 -8.37 6.16 -3.96
C LEU A 337 -7.70 4.77 -4.08
N GLU A 338 -7.89 4.11 -5.22
CA GLU A 338 -7.24 2.84 -5.54
C GLU A 338 -6.19 3.01 -6.64
N ALA A 339 -5.04 2.35 -6.48
CA ALA A 339 -3.98 2.34 -7.48
C ALA A 339 -3.42 0.93 -7.69
N SER A 340 -3.29 0.52 -8.96
CA SER A 340 -2.65 -0.74 -9.34
C SER A 340 -1.14 -0.56 -9.44
N GLY A 341 -0.37 -1.55 -8.97
CA GLY A 341 1.08 -1.64 -9.12
C GLY A 341 1.93 -0.70 -8.26
N LEU A 342 1.31 0.14 -7.43
CA LEU A 342 2.05 0.82 -6.36
C LEU A 342 2.29 -0.15 -5.20
N ILE A 343 3.56 -0.39 -4.90
CA ILE A 343 4.00 -1.24 -3.81
C ILE A 343 4.65 -0.39 -2.71
N PRO A 344 4.49 -0.77 -1.42
CA PRO A 344 5.12 -0.05 -0.31
C PRO A 344 6.62 0.13 -0.54
N PRO A 345 7.20 1.31 -0.19
CA PRO A 345 8.62 1.58 -0.46
C PRO A 345 9.59 0.52 0.10
N HIS A 346 9.24 -0.11 1.23
CA HIS A 346 10.06 -1.13 1.87
C HIS A 346 9.97 -2.52 1.22
N MET A 347 8.97 -2.72 0.33
CA MET A 347 8.79 -3.94 -0.46
C MET A 347 9.30 -3.81 -1.90
N GLN A 348 9.87 -2.65 -2.26
CA GLN A 348 10.49 -2.45 -3.58
C GLN A 348 11.79 -3.28 -3.65
N PRO A 349 11.99 -4.07 -4.71
CA PRO A 349 13.14 -4.96 -4.86
C PRO A 349 14.47 -4.25 -5.09
#